data_AF-A0A9L0TML9-F1
#
_entry.id   AF-A0A9L0TML9-F1
#
_cell.length_a   1.000
_cell.length_b   1.000
_cell.length_c   1.000
_cell.angle_alpha   90.00
_cell.angle_beta   90.00
_cell.angle_gamma   90.00
#
_symmetry.space_group_name_H-M   'P 1'
#
loop_
_entity.id
_entity.type
_entity.pdbx_description
1 polymer ?
#
loop_
_entity_poly.entity_id
_entity_poly.type
_entity_poly.pdbx_seq_one_letter_code
_entity_poly.pdbx_strand_id
1 'polypeptide(L)'
;MEPSERAQAARDRVPRIDPYGFERPEDFDYAAYEEFFSTYLVILTRRAIKWSKLLKGSGRVQKSMTVKRYIRKGVPLEHRARVWMGVSGAQAQMDRNPGYYHRLLQGQRNDSLEEAIRTDMNRTFPDNVKFRKSADPCLQKTLYNVLLAYGHHNQGVGYCQGMNFIAGYLILITKNEEESFWLLDALIGRILPDYYSPAMLGLKTDQEVLGELVRTKLPAVAALMDGHGVLWTLLVSRWFICLFVDILPVETVLRIWDCLFNEGSKIIFRVALTLIKQHQALILEATSFADVCEKFKELTRGRFVTECHTFMQVSVGAQRALRSAAAFGPRGRCPGSACLSGTATVPVFPPDLCLRGPLHPTLASSPF
;
A
#
# COMPACT_ATOMS: atom_id res chain seq x y z
N MET A 1 16.72 -24.67 -25.33
CA MET A 1 15.93 -24.79 -24.10
C MET A 1 14.57 -24.22 -24.37
N GLU A 2 13.61 -25.12 -24.48
CA GLU A 2 12.19 -24.84 -24.75
C GLU A 2 11.60 -23.93 -23.65
N PRO A 3 10.50 -23.19 -23.93
CA PRO A 3 9.87 -22.31 -22.93
C PRO A 3 9.46 -23.04 -21.64
N SER A 4 9.03 -24.31 -21.74
CA SER A 4 8.65 -25.15 -20.60
C SER A 4 9.85 -25.52 -19.71
N GLU A 5 10.99 -25.88 -20.32
CA GLU A 5 12.24 -26.18 -19.61
C GLU A 5 12.79 -24.94 -18.89
N ARG A 6 12.67 -23.76 -19.51
CA ARG A 6 13.03 -22.48 -18.89
C ARG A 6 12.19 -22.17 -17.66
N ALA A 7 10.87 -22.37 -17.74
CA ALA A 7 9.96 -22.13 -16.62
C ALA A 7 10.25 -23.06 -15.44
N GLN A 8 10.50 -24.35 -15.71
CA GLN A 8 10.85 -25.32 -14.66
C GLN A 8 12.20 -24.98 -14.01
N ALA A 9 13.24 -24.69 -14.80
CA ALA A 9 14.55 -24.32 -14.27
C ALA A 9 14.55 -23.01 -13.47
N ALA A 10 13.65 -22.06 -13.79
CA ALA A 10 13.47 -20.84 -13.00
C ALA A 10 12.77 -21.13 -11.67
N ARG A 11 11.78 -22.02 -11.66
CA ARG A 11 11.07 -22.46 -10.44
C ARG A 11 11.99 -23.12 -9.42
N ASP A 12 13.01 -23.84 -9.87
CA ASP A 12 13.99 -24.48 -8.99
C ASP A 12 15.00 -23.49 -8.38
N ARG A 13 15.23 -22.33 -9.04
CA ARG A 13 16.21 -21.31 -8.62
C ARG A 13 15.61 -20.17 -7.80
N VAL A 14 14.37 -19.80 -8.09
CA VAL A 14 13.66 -18.74 -7.37
C VAL A 14 12.96 -19.37 -6.16
N PRO A 15 13.26 -18.93 -4.93
CA PRO A 15 12.61 -19.48 -3.73
C PRO A 15 11.09 -19.38 -3.82
N ARG A 16 10.35 -20.35 -3.27
CA ARG A 16 8.88 -20.29 -3.19
C ARG A 16 8.41 -19.14 -2.30
N ILE A 17 9.05 -18.96 -1.16
CA ILE A 17 8.78 -17.87 -0.20
C ILE A 17 9.62 -16.66 -0.57
N ASP A 18 9.03 -15.46 -0.60
CA ASP A 18 9.76 -14.24 -0.93
C ASP A 18 10.59 -13.72 0.26
N PRO A 19 11.48 -12.72 0.06
CA PRO A 19 12.29 -12.16 1.16
C PRO A 19 11.47 -11.56 2.32
N TYR A 20 10.17 -11.31 2.11
CA TYR A 20 9.24 -10.73 3.06
C TYR A 20 8.40 -11.80 3.79
N GLY A 21 8.52 -13.07 3.38
CA GLY A 21 7.84 -14.21 3.98
C GLY A 21 6.53 -14.59 3.30
N PHE A 22 6.18 -14.00 2.15
CA PHE A 22 4.97 -14.36 1.41
C PHE A 22 5.23 -15.55 0.50
N GLU A 23 4.32 -16.54 0.53
CA GLU A 23 4.33 -17.62 -0.44
C GLU A 23 3.86 -17.12 -1.81
N ARG A 24 4.64 -17.44 -2.84
CA ARG A 24 4.23 -17.18 -4.22
C ARG A 24 3.06 -18.10 -4.61
N PRO A 25 2.05 -17.57 -5.32
CA PRO A 25 0.93 -18.38 -5.78
C PRO A 25 1.37 -19.40 -6.83
N GLU A 26 0.49 -20.36 -7.14
CA GLU A 26 0.82 -21.45 -8.07
C GLU A 26 0.99 -20.97 -9.51
N ASP A 27 0.25 -19.94 -9.91
CA ASP A 27 0.30 -19.28 -11.21
C ASP A 27 1.42 -18.22 -11.33
N PHE A 28 2.32 -18.16 -10.35
CA PHE A 28 3.42 -17.20 -10.36
C PHE A 28 4.37 -17.44 -11.53
N ASP A 29 4.63 -16.40 -12.33
CA ASP A 29 5.58 -16.44 -13.44
C ASP A 29 7.04 -16.35 -12.93
N TYR A 30 7.59 -17.51 -12.55
CA TYR A 30 8.95 -17.64 -12.07
C TYR A 30 10.00 -17.18 -13.09
N ALA A 31 9.75 -17.41 -14.39
CA ALA A 31 10.69 -17.06 -15.45
C ALA A 31 10.77 -15.54 -15.64
N ALA A 32 9.62 -14.85 -15.73
CA ALA A 32 9.60 -13.39 -15.83
C ALA A 32 10.16 -12.74 -14.56
N TYR A 33 9.91 -13.32 -13.38
CA TYR A 33 10.50 -12.82 -12.14
C TYR A 33 12.02 -12.98 -12.12
N GLU A 34 12.56 -14.14 -12.53
CA GLU A 34 14.02 -14.36 -12.61
C GLU A 34 14.67 -13.36 -13.57
N GLU A 35 14.08 -13.17 -14.76
CA GLU A 35 14.51 -12.19 -15.77
C GLU A 35 14.58 -10.77 -15.17
N PHE A 36 13.47 -10.32 -14.58
CA PHE A 36 13.41 -9.03 -13.88
C PHE A 36 14.46 -8.93 -12.77
N PHE A 37 14.52 -9.91 -11.87
CA PHE A 37 15.32 -9.83 -10.66
C PHE A 37 16.83 -9.84 -10.97
N SER A 38 17.24 -10.53 -12.03
CA SER A 38 18.63 -10.54 -12.51
C SER A 38 19.15 -9.13 -12.83
N THR A 39 18.33 -8.32 -13.52
CA THR A 39 18.67 -6.94 -13.85
C THR A 39 18.50 -6.01 -12.63
N TYR A 40 17.47 -6.25 -11.82
CA TYR A 40 17.16 -5.45 -10.64
C TYR A 40 18.23 -5.60 -9.56
N LEU A 41 18.87 -6.77 -9.42
CA LEU A 41 19.93 -7.02 -8.44
C LEU A 41 21.11 -6.07 -8.63
N VAL A 42 21.50 -5.76 -9.87
CA VAL A 42 22.56 -4.78 -10.18
C VAL A 42 22.17 -3.39 -9.68
N ILE A 43 20.89 -3.02 -9.83
CA ILE A 43 20.36 -1.76 -9.32
C ILE A 43 20.41 -1.76 -7.79
N LEU A 44 19.91 -2.80 -7.13
CA LEU A 44 19.90 -2.96 -5.68
C LEU A 44 21.31 -2.82 -5.10
N THR A 45 22.30 -3.55 -5.63
CA THR A 45 23.70 -3.48 -5.17
C THR A 45 24.27 -2.06 -5.29
N ARG A 46 24.06 -1.38 -6.42
CA ARG A 46 24.50 0.01 -6.61
C ARG A 46 23.81 0.97 -5.63
N ARG A 47 22.56 0.70 -5.25
CA ARG A 47 21.83 1.50 -4.25
C ARG A 47 22.32 1.22 -2.84
N ALA A 48 22.52 -0.03 -2.45
CA ALA A 48 23.06 -0.44 -1.16
C ALA A 48 24.41 0.23 -0.85
N ILE A 49 25.33 0.26 -1.83
CA ILE A 49 26.63 0.94 -1.67
C ILE A 49 26.44 2.45 -1.45
N LYS A 50 25.57 3.09 -2.24
CA LYS A 50 25.32 4.54 -2.12
C LYS A 50 24.63 4.91 -0.81
N TRP A 51 23.67 4.11 -0.37
CA TRP A 51 22.98 4.31 0.90
C TRP A 51 23.89 4.06 2.09
N SER A 52 24.66 2.96 2.07
CA SER A 52 25.70 2.71 3.08
C SER A 52 26.66 3.89 3.22
N LYS A 53 27.12 4.48 2.10
CA LYS A 53 27.97 5.68 2.13
C LYS A 53 27.25 6.91 2.70
N LEU A 54 25.98 7.12 2.32
CA LEU A 54 25.18 8.24 2.81
C LEU A 54 24.91 8.13 4.32
N LEU A 55 24.72 6.91 4.82
CA LEU A 55 24.37 6.62 6.21
C LEU A 55 25.59 6.49 7.13
N LYS A 56 26.79 6.25 6.57
CA LYS A 56 28.07 6.27 7.29
C LYS A 56 28.39 7.73 7.69
N GLY A 57 28.41 8.00 8.99
CA GLY A 57 28.78 9.32 9.55
C GLY A 57 27.61 10.31 9.72
N SER A 58 26.44 10.04 9.15
CA SER A 58 25.22 10.80 9.45
C SER A 58 24.51 10.21 10.66
N GLY A 59 24.12 11.06 11.62
CA GLY A 59 23.29 10.68 12.77
C GLY A 59 21.87 10.27 12.36
N ARG A 60 20.84 10.97 12.87
CA ARG A 60 19.46 10.74 12.45
C ARG A 60 19.29 11.09 10.97
N VAL A 61 18.57 10.24 10.21
CA VAL A 61 18.25 10.52 8.79
C VAL A 61 17.27 11.68 8.73
N GLN A 62 17.62 12.74 8.03
CA GLN A 62 16.79 13.95 7.88
C GLN A 62 16.41 14.18 6.41
N LYS A 63 15.29 14.88 6.19
CA LYS A 63 14.88 15.26 4.83
C LYS A 63 15.89 16.22 4.23
N SER A 64 16.39 15.88 3.05
CA SER A 64 17.22 16.75 2.22
C SER A 64 16.96 16.45 0.75
N MET A 65 17.42 17.34 -0.15
CA MET A 65 17.30 17.09 -1.60
C MET A 65 18.03 15.82 -2.05
N THR A 66 19.17 15.51 -1.40
CA THR A 66 19.93 14.28 -1.65
C THR A 66 19.16 13.06 -1.19
N VAL A 67 18.66 13.06 0.06
CA VAL A 67 17.87 11.95 0.62
C VAL A 67 16.61 11.71 -0.22
N LYS A 68 15.88 12.77 -0.58
CA LYS A 68 14.71 12.68 -1.47
C LYS A 68 15.05 12.03 -2.81
N ARG A 69 16.17 12.41 -3.44
CA ARG A 69 16.61 11.81 -4.72
C ARG A 69 16.96 10.34 -4.56
N TYR A 70 17.56 9.95 -3.44
CA TYR A 70 17.91 8.56 -3.16
C TYR A 70 16.67 7.72 -2.89
N ILE A 71 15.73 8.23 -2.09
CA ILE A 71 14.43 7.61 -1.79
C ILE A 71 13.66 7.31 -3.07
N ARG A 72 13.53 8.28 -4.00
CA ARG A 72 12.87 8.06 -5.29
C ARG A 72 13.50 6.94 -6.12
N LYS A 73 14.80 6.70 -5.94
CA LYS A 73 15.54 5.62 -6.62
C LYS A 73 15.47 4.27 -5.89
N GLY A 74 14.90 4.23 -4.69
CA GLY A 74 14.71 3.06 -3.84
C GLY A 74 15.62 3.03 -2.62
N VAL A 75 15.03 2.68 -1.47
CA VAL A 75 15.74 2.38 -0.23
C VAL A 75 15.98 0.86 -0.14
N PRO A 76 17.22 0.40 0.08
CA PRO A 76 17.52 -1.00 0.36
C PRO A 76 16.76 -1.50 1.59
N LEU A 77 16.37 -2.78 1.58
CA LEU A 77 15.54 -3.38 2.62
C LEU A 77 16.13 -3.16 4.01
N GLU A 78 17.42 -3.40 4.18
CA GLU A 78 18.18 -3.26 5.42
C GLU A 78 18.24 -1.83 5.98
N HIS A 79 17.84 -0.83 5.19
CA HIS A 79 17.86 0.57 5.56
C HIS A 79 16.47 1.19 5.67
N ARG A 80 15.40 0.51 5.23
CA ARG A 80 14.04 1.06 5.20
C ARG A 80 13.58 1.54 6.57
N ALA A 81 13.70 0.69 7.60
CA ALA A 81 13.30 1.04 8.97
C ALA A 81 13.93 2.36 9.43
N ARG A 82 15.27 2.43 9.42
CA ARG A 82 16.04 3.62 9.80
C ARG A 82 15.66 4.87 8.98
N VAL A 83 15.53 4.71 7.66
CA VAL A 83 15.21 5.83 6.76
C VAL A 83 13.79 6.32 6.99
N TRP A 84 12.80 5.43 7.04
CA TRP A 84 11.40 5.77 7.27
C TRP A 84 11.21 6.41 8.64
N MET A 85 11.83 5.86 9.69
CA MET A 85 11.80 6.42 11.05
C MET A 85 12.31 7.86 11.08
N GLY A 86 13.44 8.13 10.38
CA GLY A 86 14.01 9.46 10.30
C GLY A 86 13.17 10.45 9.48
N VAL A 87 12.84 10.12 8.23
CA VAL A 87 12.18 11.08 7.32
C VAL A 87 10.71 11.33 7.67
N SER A 88 10.02 10.38 8.30
CA SER A 88 8.66 10.58 8.77
C SER A 88 8.59 11.39 10.09
N GLY A 89 9.73 11.53 10.77
CA GLY A 89 9.81 12.09 12.11
C GLY A 89 9.32 11.13 13.20
N ALA A 90 8.98 9.88 12.87
CA ALA A 90 8.60 8.85 13.85
C ALA A 90 9.70 8.62 14.91
N GLN A 91 10.98 8.61 14.51
CA GLN A 91 12.09 8.50 15.46
C GLN A 91 12.07 9.64 16.49
N ALA A 92 11.81 10.86 16.05
CA ALA A 92 11.78 12.01 16.94
C ALA A 92 10.59 11.95 17.92
N GLN A 93 9.47 11.35 17.50
CA GLN A 93 8.33 11.12 18.40
C GLN A 93 8.62 10.01 19.41
N MET A 94 9.19 8.89 18.96
CA MET A 94 9.62 7.80 19.83
C MET A 94 10.60 8.28 20.91
N ASP A 95 11.66 8.98 20.50
CA ASP A 95 12.71 9.45 21.42
C ASP A 95 12.20 10.47 22.45
N ARG A 96 11.12 11.20 22.14
CA ARG A 96 10.48 12.17 23.05
C ARG A 96 9.51 11.52 24.05
N ASN A 97 9.08 10.29 23.79
CA ASN A 97 8.00 9.64 24.52
C ASN A 97 8.42 8.27 25.09
N PRO A 98 9.47 8.21 25.93
CA PRO A 98 9.96 6.94 26.47
C PRO A 98 8.87 6.20 27.27
N GLY A 99 8.75 4.90 26.98
CA GLY A 99 7.77 4.00 27.61
C GLY A 99 6.31 4.27 27.22
N TYR A 100 6.03 5.20 26.29
CA TYR A 100 4.67 5.55 25.92
C TYR A 100 3.92 4.39 25.27
N TYR A 101 4.56 3.69 24.33
CA TYR A 101 3.99 2.50 23.70
C TYR A 101 3.58 1.44 24.72
N HIS A 102 4.45 1.14 25.67
CA HIS A 102 4.19 0.15 26.73
C HIS A 102 3.04 0.57 27.65
N ARG A 103 2.90 1.88 27.96
CA ARG A 103 1.76 2.40 28.71
C ARG A 103 0.44 2.26 27.96
N LEU A 104 0.45 2.42 26.62
CA LEU A 104 -0.74 2.21 25.80
C LEU A 104 -1.23 0.76 25.85
N LEU A 105 -0.31 -0.22 25.87
CA LEU A 105 -0.67 -1.64 26.01
C LEU A 105 -1.24 -2.01 27.38
N GLN A 106 -0.94 -1.20 28.41
CA GLN A 106 -1.50 -1.31 29.75
C GLN A 106 -2.78 -0.47 29.93
N GLY A 107 -3.26 0.15 28.84
CA GLY A 107 -4.47 0.97 28.84
C GLY A 107 -5.71 0.19 29.27
N GLN A 108 -6.77 0.95 29.58
CA GLN A 108 -8.06 0.34 29.94
C GLN A 108 -8.59 -0.50 28.78
N ARG A 109 -9.11 -1.69 29.10
CA ARG A 109 -9.69 -2.59 28.12
C ARG A 109 -10.83 -1.92 27.37
N ASN A 110 -10.85 -2.12 26.06
CA ASN A 110 -11.93 -1.70 25.18
C ASN A 110 -12.33 -2.90 24.33
N ASP A 111 -13.36 -3.61 24.77
CA ASP A 111 -13.78 -4.87 24.15
C ASP A 111 -14.16 -4.69 22.67
N SER A 112 -14.83 -3.58 22.33
CA SER A 112 -15.22 -3.28 20.95
C SER A 112 -14.01 -3.09 20.02
N LEU A 113 -12.95 -2.42 20.51
CA LEU A 113 -11.71 -2.24 19.78
C LEU A 113 -10.96 -3.58 19.62
N GLU A 114 -10.83 -4.32 20.72
CA GLU A 114 -10.16 -5.63 20.71
C GLU A 114 -10.85 -6.62 19.76
N GLU A 115 -12.18 -6.67 19.76
CA GLU A 115 -12.98 -7.55 18.90
C GLU A 115 -12.82 -7.19 17.41
N ALA A 116 -12.86 -5.90 17.07
CA ALA A 116 -12.65 -5.42 15.72
C ALA A 116 -11.25 -5.81 15.19
N ILE A 117 -10.21 -5.67 16.03
CA ILE A 117 -8.85 -6.08 15.69
C ILE A 117 -8.78 -7.61 15.51
N ARG A 118 -9.32 -8.39 16.47
CA ARG A 118 -9.26 -9.87 16.43
C ARG A 118 -9.94 -10.47 15.19
N THR A 119 -11.05 -9.86 14.76
CA THR A 119 -11.76 -10.26 13.53
C THR A 119 -10.83 -10.20 12.32
N ASP A 120 -9.98 -9.18 12.25
CA ASP A 120 -9.08 -8.97 11.11
C ASP A 120 -7.78 -9.77 11.18
N MET A 121 -7.34 -10.19 12.37
CA MET A 121 -6.12 -10.97 12.54
C MET A 121 -6.14 -12.28 11.75
N ASN A 122 -7.28 -12.99 11.72
CA ASN A 122 -7.37 -14.28 11.02
C ASN A 122 -7.29 -14.14 9.49
N ARG A 123 -7.61 -12.95 8.95
CA ARG A 123 -7.57 -12.66 7.50
C ARG A 123 -6.33 -11.86 7.07
N THR A 124 -5.45 -11.51 7.99
CA THR A 124 -4.24 -10.71 7.68
C THR A 124 -3.10 -11.63 7.24
N PHE A 125 -2.72 -11.53 5.97
CA PHE A 125 -1.57 -12.23 5.38
C PHE A 125 -1.55 -13.75 5.64
N PRO A 126 -2.62 -14.50 5.26
CA PRO A 126 -2.68 -15.95 5.49
C PRO A 126 -1.57 -16.73 4.75
N ASP A 127 -1.06 -16.15 3.66
CA ASP A 127 0.03 -16.62 2.81
C ASP A 127 1.42 -16.26 3.33
N ASN A 128 1.53 -15.43 4.38
CA ASN A 128 2.81 -15.08 4.97
C ASN A 128 3.21 -16.06 6.09
N VAL A 129 4.37 -16.69 5.94
CA VAL A 129 4.85 -17.74 6.84
C VAL A 129 5.06 -17.27 8.28
N LYS A 130 5.21 -15.96 8.53
CA LYS A 130 5.38 -15.39 9.88
C LYS A 130 4.07 -15.00 10.56
N PHE A 131 2.98 -14.88 9.80
CA PHE A 131 1.64 -14.56 10.32
C PHE A 131 0.77 -15.79 10.52
N ARG A 132 1.23 -16.98 10.15
CA ARG A 132 0.56 -18.24 10.44
C ARG A 132 0.59 -18.56 11.93
N LYS A 133 -0.49 -19.17 12.43
CA LYS A 133 -0.58 -19.58 13.85
C LYS A 133 0.48 -20.62 14.25
N SER A 134 0.98 -21.39 13.29
CA SER A 134 2.06 -22.37 13.47
C SER A 134 3.47 -21.78 13.40
N ALA A 135 3.62 -20.48 13.15
CA ALA A 135 4.92 -19.84 13.04
C ALA A 135 5.60 -19.67 14.41
N ASP A 136 6.92 -19.78 14.45
CA ASP A 136 7.74 -19.51 15.63
C ASP A 136 8.93 -18.58 15.29
N PRO A 137 8.95 -17.31 15.76
CA PRO A 137 7.86 -16.61 16.46
C PRO A 137 6.74 -16.18 15.51
N CYS A 138 5.48 -16.26 15.97
CA CYS A 138 4.31 -15.77 15.26
C CYS A 138 4.10 -14.25 15.44
N LEU A 139 3.93 -13.52 14.34
CA LEU A 139 3.77 -12.06 14.35
C LEU A 139 2.34 -11.58 14.66
N GLN A 140 1.36 -12.48 14.81
CA GLN A 140 -0.03 -12.07 15.11
C GLN A 140 -0.14 -11.31 16.43
N LYS A 141 0.65 -11.69 17.45
CA LYS A 141 0.66 -10.98 18.74
C LYS A 141 1.24 -9.58 18.60
N THR A 142 2.36 -9.44 17.90
CA THR A 142 2.99 -8.14 17.60
C THR A 142 2.04 -7.24 16.82
N LEU A 143 1.33 -7.78 15.82
CA LEU A 143 0.34 -7.03 15.05
C LEU A 143 -0.83 -6.58 15.92
N TYR A 144 -1.38 -7.48 16.74
CA TYR A 144 -2.42 -7.15 17.69
C TYR A 144 -2.00 -6.01 18.62
N ASN A 145 -0.81 -6.10 19.22
CA ASN A 145 -0.30 -5.09 20.14
C ASN A 145 -0.15 -3.72 19.45
N VAL A 146 0.43 -3.67 18.25
CA VAL A 146 0.62 -2.41 17.51
C VAL A 146 -0.71 -1.74 17.21
N LEU A 147 -1.71 -2.51 16.75
CA LEU A 147 -3.05 -2.00 16.43
C LEU A 147 -3.80 -1.56 17.69
N LEU A 148 -3.69 -2.33 18.77
CA LEU A 148 -4.31 -2.01 20.05
C LEU A 148 -3.73 -0.71 20.62
N ALA A 149 -2.41 -0.59 20.65
CA ALA A 149 -1.72 0.61 21.08
C ALA A 149 -2.12 1.82 20.23
N TYR A 150 -2.25 1.65 18.90
CA TYR A 150 -2.71 2.71 18.01
C TYR A 150 -4.15 3.16 18.32
N GLY A 151 -5.06 2.20 18.52
CA GLY A 151 -6.45 2.51 18.87
C GLY A 151 -6.57 3.25 20.21
N HIS A 152 -5.72 2.91 21.19
CA HIS A 152 -5.64 3.66 22.45
C HIS A 152 -4.99 5.04 22.29
N HIS A 153 -3.98 5.16 21.42
CA HIS A 153 -3.30 6.42 21.13
C HIS A 153 -4.24 7.45 20.49
N ASN A 154 -5.07 7.01 19.53
CA ASN A 154 -5.98 7.86 18.79
C ASN A 154 -7.42 7.33 18.88
N GLN A 155 -8.07 7.56 20.01
CA GLN A 155 -9.42 7.05 20.29
C GLN A 155 -10.50 7.58 19.32
N GLY A 156 -10.30 8.76 18.72
CA GLY A 156 -11.22 9.30 17.73
C GLY A 156 -11.23 8.53 16.40
N VAL A 157 -10.12 7.84 16.10
CA VAL A 157 -10.00 6.92 14.96
C VAL A 157 -10.24 5.48 15.39
N GLY A 158 -9.68 5.07 16.54
CA GLY A 158 -9.72 3.70 17.03
C GLY A 158 -9.02 2.76 16.05
N TYR A 159 -9.74 1.73 15.61
CA TYR A 159 -9.29 0.79 14.59
C TYR A 159 -10.21 0.85 13.37
N CYS A 160 -9.61 0.97 12.19
CA CYS A 160 -10.30 0.89 10.91
C CYS A 160 -9.77 -0.32 10.12
N GLN A 161 -10.67 -1.10 9.52
CA GLN A 161 -10.28 -2.16 8.60
C GLN A 161 -9.35 -1.61 7.50
N GLY A 162 -8.27 -2.34 7.22
CA GLY A 162 -7.20 -1.89 6.34
C GLY A 162 -5.91 -1.55 7.09
N MET A 163 -6.02 -1.09 8.35
CA MET A 163 -4.87 -0.79 9.20
C MET A 163 -4.02 -2.04 9.50
N ASN A 164 -4.65 -3.21 9.63
CA ASN A 164 -3.98 -4.49 9.83
C ASN A 164 -2.94 -4.80 8.75
N PHE A 165 -3.27 -4.53 7.49
CA PHE A 165 -2.34 -4.75 6.37
C PHE A 165 -1.17 -3.77 6.42
N ILE A 166 -1.44 -2.51 6.77
CA ILE A 166 -0.41 -1.49 6.89
C ILE A 166 0.54 -1.83 8.02
N ALA A 167 0.02 -2.07 9.21
CA ALA A 167 0.79 -2.44 10.40
C ALA A 167 1.60 -3.71 10.18
N GLY A 168 1.04 -4.74 9.53
CA GLY A 168 1.78 -5.97 9.26
C GLY A 168 2.97 -5.76 8.31
N TYR A 169 2.84 -4.92 7.27
CA TYR A 169 4.00 -4.55 6.43
C TYR A 169 5.04 -3.76 7.22
N LEU A 170 4.63 -2.81 8.08
CA LEU A 170 5.58 -2.09 8.94
C LEU A 170 6.37 -3.05 9.83
N ILE A 171 5.70 -4.00 10.47
CA ILE A 171 6.33 -5.03 11.33
C ILE A 171 7.34 -5.87 10.55
N LEU A 172 7.00 -6.31 9.34
CA LEU A 172 7.91 -7.11 8.50
C LEU A 172 9.21 -6.35 8.16
N ILE A 173 9.13 -5.03 8.02
CA ILE A 173 10.25 -4.18 7.59
C ILE A 173 11.08 -3.68 8.76
N THR A 174 10.44 -3.21 9.83
CA THR A 174 11.14 -2.72 11.04
C THR A 174 11.74 -3.87 11.83
N LYS A 175 11.05 -5.02 11.87
CA LYS A 175 11.33 -6.11 12.81
C LYS A 175 11.39 -5.62 14.26
N ASN A 176 10.67 -4.53 14.56
CA ASN A 176 10.59 -3.91 15.87
C ASN A 176 9.16 -3.42 16.10
N GLU A 177 8.57 -3.86 17.21
CA GLU A 177 7.17 -3.61 17.53
C GLU A 177 6.87 -2.12 17.76
N GLU A 178 7.67 -1.45 18.58
CA GLU A 178 7.47 -0.03 18.92
C GLU A 178 7.78 0.90 17.74
N GLU A 179 8.82 0.61 16.94
CA GLU A 179 9.09 1.37 15.71
C GLU A 179 7.91 1.27 14.73
N SER A 180 7.28 0.09 14.63
CA SER A 180 6.11 -0.11 13.78
C SER A 180 4.93 0.74 14.21
N PHE A 181 4.69 0.85 15.53
CA PHE A 181 3.68 1.75 16.09
C PHE A 181 3.95 3.21 15.71
N TRP A 182 5.19 3.71 15.87
CA TRP A 182 5.50 5.10 15.55
C TRP A 182 5.45 5.42 14.05
N LEU A 183 5.75 4.45 13.19
CA LEU A 183 5.55 4.60 11.74
C LEU A 183 4.06 4.58 11.35
N LEU A 184 3.25 3.76 12.04
CA LEU A 184 1.80 3.75 11.85
C LEU A 184 1.19 5.09 12.25
N ASP A 185 1.60 5.66 13.38
CA ASP A 185 1.26 7.03 13.78
C ASP A 185 1.67 8.05 12.72
N ALA A 186 2.90 7.97 12.22
CA ALA A 186 3.34 8.89 11.20
C ALA A 186 2.50 8.81 9.91
N LEU A 187 2.14 7.60 9.46
CA LEU A 187 1.32 7.40 8.26
C LEU A 187 -0.11 7.91 8.48
N ILE A 188 -0.79 7.35 9.47
CA ILE A 188 -2.23 7.54 9.66
C ILE A 188 -2.53 8.85 10.38
N GLY A 189 -1.77 9.18 11.43
CA GLY A 189 -1.98 10.39 12.23
C GLY A 189 -1.51 11.67 11.56
N ARG A 190 -0.53 11.61 10.63
CA ARG A 190 0.10 12.83 10.08
C ARG A 190 0.17 12.89 8.55
N ILE A 191 0.51 11.80 7.86
CA ILE A 191 0.68 11.81 6.40
C ILE A 191 -0.66 11.71 5.67
N LEU A 192 -1.63 10.99 6.25
CA LEU A 192 -2.95 10.69 5.68
C LEU A 192 -4.09 11.17 6.59
N PRO A 193 -4.18 12.49 6.84
CA PRO A 193 -5.17 13.03 7.76
C PRO A 193 -6.59 12.71 7.28
N ASP A 194 -7.43 12.27 8.22
CA ASP A 194 -8.85 11.96 8.04
C ASP A 194 -9.17 10.76 7.12
N TYR A 195 -8.17 9.95 6.72
CA TYR A 195 -8.42 8.74 5.93
C TYR A 195 -9.22 7.68 6.69
N TYR A 196 -8.89 7.52 7.98
CA TYR A 196 -9.42 6.45 8.82
C TYR A 196 -10.35 6.97 9.93
N SER A 197 -10.80 8.23 9.82
CA SER A 197 -11.86 8.73 10.69
C SER A 197 -13.15 7.92 10.46
N PRO A 198 -14.10 7.90 11.41
CA PRO A 198 -15.37 7.16 11.24
C PRO A 198 -16.13 7.53 9.95
N ALA A 199 -16.04 8.79 9.51
CA ALA A 199 -16.65 9.25 8.25
C ALA A 199 -15.79 8.97 7.01
N MET A 200 -14.49 8.69 7.19
CA MET A 200 -13.47 8.54 6.14
C MET A 200 -13.44 9.72 5.17
N LEU A 201 -13.67 10.94 5.68
CA LEU A 201 -13.86 12.12 4.83
C LEU A 201 -12.61 12.44 4.00
N GLY A 202 -11.41 12.31 4.58
CA GLY A 202 -10.15 12.52 3.87
C GLY A 202 -9.94 11.51 2.76
N LEU A 203 -10.25 10.23 3.02
CA LEU A 203 -10.14 9.15 2.05
C LEU A 203 -11.09 9.37 0.86
N LYS A 204 -12.37 9.61 1.12
CA LYS A 204 -13.38 9.85 0.09
C LYS A 204 -13.06 11.09 -0.75
N THR A 205 -12.64 12.17 -0.09
CA THR A 205 -12.22 13.40 -0.78
C THR A 205 -11.06 13.12 -1.74
N ASP A 206 -10.03 12.42 -1.28
CA ASP A 206 -8.86 12.11 -2.11
C ASP A 206 -9.20 11.16 -3.27
N GLN A 207 -10.17 10.26 -3.11
CA GLN A 207 -10.66 9.40 -4.19
C GLN A 207 -11.39 10.21 -5.28
N GLU A 208 -12.21 11.18 -4.89
CA GLU A 208 -12.87 12.09 -5.84
C GLU A 208 -11.86 13.03 -6.52
N VAL A 209 -10.84 13.50 -5.79
CA VAL A 209 -9.73 14.28 -6.37
C VAL A 209 -8.98 13.46 -7.44
N LEU A 210 -8.81 12.14 -7.25
CA LEU A 210 -8.28 11.29 -8.31
C LEU A 210 -9.19 11.30 -9.55
N GLY A 211 -10.51 11.19 -9.37
CA GLY A 211 -11.47 11.29 -10.46
C GLY A 211 -11.34 12.58 -11.25
N GLU A 212 -11.17 13.72 -10.57
CA GLU A 212 -10.95 15.01 -11.23
C GLU A 212 -9.57 15.11 -11.93
N LEU A 213 -8.53 14.51 -11.35
CA LEU A 213 -7.23 14.39 -12.03
C LEU A 213 -7.34 13.54 -13.31
N VAL A 214 -8.11 12.45 -13.29
CA VAL A 214 -8.38 11.64 -14.48
C VAL A 214 -9.17 12.45 -15.51
N ARG A 215 -10.21 13.18 -15.10
CA ARG A 215 -10.97 14.08 -15.99
C ARG A 215 -10.08 15.10 -16.69
N THR A 216 -9.12 15.68 -15.96
CA THR A 216 -8.18 16.65 -16.52
C THR A 216 -7.10 16.02 -17.42
N LYS A 217 -6.60 14.82 -17.09
CA LYS A 217 -5.39 14.26 -17.73
C LYS A 217 -5.68 13.13 -18.74
N LEU A 218 -6.82 12.47 -18.60
CA LEU A 218 -7.27 11.31 -19.36
C LEU A 218 -8.80 11.44 -19.62
N PRO A 219 -9.26 12.50 -20.31
CA PRO A 219 -10.68 12.84 -20.42
C PRO A 219 -11.52 11.73 -21.05
N ALA A 220 -10.96 10.96 -21.99
CA ALA A 220 -11.64 9.82 -22.59
C ALA A 220 -11.94 8.71 -21.57
N VAL A 221 -11.01 8.44 -20.65
CA VAL A 221 -11.23 7.50 -19.55
C VAL A 221 -12.33 8.04 -18.65
N ALA A 222 -12.24 9.30 -18.22
CA ALA A 222 -13.27 9.89 -17.35
C ALA A 222 -14.68 9.84 -17.96
N ALA A 223 -14.82 10.15 -19.26
CA ALA A 223 -16.10 10.07 -19.96
C ALA A 223 -16.67 8.65 -19.97
N LEU A 224 -15.82 7.63 -20.14
CA LEU A 224 -16.25 6.23 -20.04
C LEU A 224 -16.70 5.87 -18.62
N MET A 225 -15.94 6.29 -17.59
CA MET A 225 -16.32 6.05 -16.18
C MET A 225 -17.68 6.68 -15.86
N ASP A 226 -17.86 7.95 -16.26
CA ASP A 226 -19.10 8.70 -16.07
C ASP A 226 -20.26 8.04 -16.83
N GLY A 227 -20.02 7.59 -18.07
CA GLY A 227 -21.02 6.90 -18.90
C GLY A 227 -21.50 5.56 -18.34
N HIS A 228 -20.65 4.86 -17.57
CA HIS A 228 -21.01 3.62 -16.87
C HIS A 228 -21.42 3.83 -15.40
N GLY A 229 -21.53 5.07 -14.93
CA GLY A 229 -21.92 5.39 -13.55
C GLY A 229 -20.92 4.90 -12.49
N VAL A 230 -19.62 4.85 -12.83
CA VAL A 230 -18.59 4.30 -11.95
C VAL A 230 -18.23 5.31 -10.86
N LEU A 231 -18.37 4.91 -9.60
CA LEU A 231 -17.95 5.71 -8.46
C LEU A 231 -16.48 5.44 -8.11
N TRP A 232 -15.64 6.48 -8.18
CA TRP A 232 -14.21 6.39 -7.84
C TRP A 232 -13.99 5.89 -6.41
N THR A 233 -14.83 6.34 -5.48
CA THR A 233 -14.79 5.94 -4.06
C THR A 233 -14.95 4.43 -3.85
N LEU A 234 -15.64 3.72 -4.76
CA LEU A 234 -15.77 2.27 -4.72
C LEU A 234 -14.60 1.60 -5.45
N LEU A 235 -14.32 2.05 -6.68
CA LEU A 235 -13.39 1.40 -7.58
C LEU A 235 -11.95 1.37 -7.05
N VAL A 236 -11.47 2.50 -6.51
CA VAL A 236 -10.09 2.63 -6.02
C VAL A 236 -9.99 2.54 -4.50
N SER A 237 -11.05 2.07 -3.82
CA SER A 237 -11.12 2.04 -2.36
C SER A 237 -9.89 1.38 -1.73
N ARG A 238 -9.58 0.16 -2.18
CA ARG A 238 -8.48 -0.65 -1.67
C ARG A 238 -7.09 -0.06 -1.97
N TRP A 239 -6.94 0.69 -3.06
CA TRP A 239 -5.68 1.34 -3.41
C TRP A 239 -5.30 2.39 -2.36
N PHE A 240 -6.29 3.15 -1.86
CA PHE A 240 -6.07 4.24 -0.93
C PHE A 240 -6.11 3.77 0.53
N ILE A 241 -7.11 2.96 0.94
CA ILE A 241 -7.28 2.57 2.34
C ILE A 241 -6.19 1.60 2.82
N CYS A 242 -5.68 0.71 1.95
CA CYS A 242 -4.60 -0.23 2.26
C CYS A 242 -3.26 0.23 1.68
N LEU A 243 -3.17 1.42 1.07
CA LEU A 243 -1.94 1.96 0.49
C LEU A 243 -1.27 0.99 -0.50
N PHE A 244 -2.09 0.40 -1.38
CA PHE A 244 -1.75 -0.61 -2.38
C PHE A 244 -1.26 -1.97 -1.86
N VAL A 245 -1.26 -2.19 -0.54
CA VAL A 245 -1.00 -3.51 0.05
C VAL A 245 -2.06 -4.49 -0.46
N ASP A 246 -1.62 -5.71 -0.80
CA ASP A 246 -2.48 -6.79 -1.33
C ASP A 246 -3.10 -6.48 -2.71
N ILE A 247 -2.63 -5.42 -3.36
CA ILE A 247 -3.03 -5.02 -4.71
C ILE A 247 -1.84 -5.05 -5.67
N LEU A 248 -0.68 -4.55 -5.22
CA LEU A 248 0.57 -4.53 -5.99
C LEU A 248 1.60 -5.48 -5.36
N PRO A 249 2.60 -5.93 -6.14
CA PRO A 249 3.71 -6.74 -5.60
C PRO A 249 4.40 -6.05 -4.41
N VAL A 250 4.81 -6.84 -3.41
CA VAL A 250 5.38 -6.35 -2.14
C VAL A 250 6.50 -5.33 -2.37
N GLU A 251 7.47 -5.65 -3.23
CA GLU A 251 8.60 -4.77 -3.55
C GLU A 251 8.13 -3.42 -4.12
N THR A 252 7.08 -3.41 -4.94
CA THR A 252 6.50 -2.19 -5.51
C THR A 252 5.81 -1.36 -4.44
N VAL A 253 5.03 -1.97 -3.55
CA VAL A 253 4.40 -1.28 -2.41
C VAL A 253 5.45 -0.63 -1.52
N LEU A 254 6.54 -1.33 -1.21
CA LEU A 254 7.62 -0.79 -0.38
C LEU A 254 8.33 0.39 -1.05
N ARG A 255 8.50 0.35 -2.37
CA ARG A 255 9.04 1.47 -3.15
C ARG A 255 8.09 2.67 -3.21
N ILE A 256 6.78 2.44 -3.22
CA ILE A 256 5.77 3.49 -3.06
C ILE A 256 5.90 4.12 -1.67
N TRP A 257 6.01 3.29 -0.62
CA TRP A 257 6.08 3.72 0.76
C TRP A 257 7.37 4.49 1.07
N ASP A 258 8.51 4.11 0.48
CA ASP A 258 9.75 4.89 0.51
C ASP A 258 9.46 6.37 0.19
N CYS A 259 8.72 6.60 -0.91
CA CYS A 259 8.37 7.94 -1.36
C CYS A 259 7.26 8.57 -0.49
N LEU A 260 6.27 7.79 -0.06
CA LEU A 260 5.14 8.25 0.76
C LEU A 260 5.62 8.85 2.09
N PHE A 261 6.48 8.14 2.83
CA PHE A 261 7.05 8.61 4.10
C PHE A 261 7.82 9.93 3.96
N ASN A 262 8.46 10.15 2.82
CA ASN A 262 9.27 11.35 2.59
C ASN A 262 8.46 12.50 1.99
N GLU A 263 7.56 12.24 1.04
CA GLU A 263 6.93 13.24 0.19
C GLU A 263 5.43 13.46 0.41
N GLY A 264 4.77 12.59 1.17
CA GLY A 264 3.36 12.68 1.56
C GLY A 264 2.36 12.06 0.57
N SER A 265 1.07 12.23 0.86
CA SER A 265 -0.07 11.59 0.18
C SER A 265 -0.10 11.74 -1.33
N LYS A 266 0.49 12.81 -1.89
CA LYS A 266 0.60 13.02 -3.36
C LYS A 266 1.22 11.84 -4.13
N ILE A 267 1.98 10.97 -3.45
CA ILE A 267 2.54 9.75 -4.04
C ILE A 267 1.43 8.77 -4.42
N ILE A 268 0.36 8.65 -3.63
CA ILE A 268 -0.78 7.76 -3.89
C ILE A 268 -1.44 8.15 -5.22
N PHE A 269 -1.74 9.43 -5.40
CA PHE A 269 -2.30 9.97 -6.65
C PHE A 269 -1.41 9.73 -7.87
N ARG A 270 -0.09 9.89 -7.72
CA ARG A 270 0.87 9.66 -8.82
C ARG A 270 0.88 8.21 -9.26
N VAL A 271 0.85 7.29 -8.29
CA VAL A 271 0.81 5.85 -8.54
C VAL A 271 -0.51 5.49 -9.20
N ALA A 272 -1.65 5.90 -8.64
CA ALA A 272 -2.97 5.64 -9.19
C ALA A 272 -3.13 6.17 -10.62
N LEU A 273 -2.76 7.43 -10.87
CA LEU A 273 -2.83 8.02 -12.20
C LEU A 273 -1.87 7.33 -13.19
N THR A 274 -0.72 6.84 -12.72
CA THR A 274 0.22 6.09 -13.57
C THR A 274 -0.36 4.75 -13.99
N LEU A 275 -1.01 4.02 -13.06
CA LEU A 275 -1.70 2.77 -13.37
C LEU A 275 -2.79 2.97 -14.42
N ILE A 276 -3.64 3.98 -14.23
CA ILE A 276 -4.74 4.31 -15.16
C ILE A 276 -4.19 4.76 -16.51
N LYS A 277 -3.19 5.65 -16.52
CA LYS A 277 -2.60 6.15 -17.78
C LYS A 277 -1.93 5.04 -18.58
N GLN A 278 -1.17 4.17 -17.92
CA GLN A 278 -0.47 3.08 -18.58
C GLN A 278 -1.43 2.11 -19.28
N HIS A 279 -2.60 1.88 -18.67
CA HIS A 279 -3.60 0.93 -19.17
C HIS A 279 -4.81 1.61 -19.81
N GLN A 280 -4.69 2.87 -20.23
CA GLN A 280 -5.84 3.62 -20.77
C GLN A 280 -6.51 2.91 -21.95
N ALA A 281 -5.74 2.26 -22.83
CA ALA A 281 -6.29 1.53 -23.98
C ALA A 281 -7.16 0.36 -23.52
N LEU A 282 -6.68 -0.43 -22.56
CA LEU A 282 -7.43 -1.53 -21.95
C LEU A 282 -8.74 -1.05 -21.31
N ILE A 283 -8.69 0.06 -20.57
CA ILE A 283 -9.87 0.63 -19.90
C ILE A 283 -10.91 1.09 -20.93
N LEU A 284 -10.46 1.68 -22.05
CA LEU A 284 -11.35 2.20 -23.11
C LEU A 284 -12.09 1.12 -23.89
N GLU A 285 -11.68 -0.14 -23.77
CA GLU A 285 -12.41 -1.28 -24.31
C GLU A 285 -13.58 -1.73 -23.43
N ALA A 286 -13.73 -1.17 -22.22
CA ALA A 286 -14.77 -1.58 -21.30
C ALA A 286 -16.17 -1.25 -21.86
N THR A 287 -17.09 -2.21 -21.74
CA THR A 287 -18.46 -2.06 -22.28
C THR A 287 -19.54 -1.97 -21.21
N SER A 288 -19.18 -2.19 -19.93
CA SER A 288 -20.10 -2.15 -18.80
C SER A 288 -19.37 -1.81 -17.50
N PHE A 289 -20.13 -1.47 -16.45
CA PHE A 289 -19.60 -1.25 -15.10
C PHE A 289 -18.79 -2.45 -14.58
N ALA A 290 -19.28 -3.68 -14.81
CA ALA A 290 -18.60 -4.90 -14.38
C ALA A 290 -17.26 -5.08 -15.12
N ASP A 291 -17.25 -4.82 -16.42
CA ASP A 291 -16.04 -4.90 -17.26
C ASP A 291 -14.98 -3.85 -16.85
N VAL A 292 -15.41 -2.62 -16.52
CA VAL A 292 -14.53 -1.61 -15.91
C VAL A 292 -13.88 -2.16 -14.62
N CYS A 293 -14.67 -2.81 -13.75
CA CYS A 293 -14.16 -3.36 -12.50
C CYS A 293 -13.14 -4.48 -12.74
N GLU A 294 -13.39 -5.39 -13.70
CA GLU A 294 -12.42 -6.44 -14.04
C GLU A 294 -11.14 -5.86 -14.63
N LYS A 295 -11.23 -4.94 -15.59
CA LYS A 295 -10.07 -4.26 -16.17
C LYS A 295 -9.25 -3.53 -15.09
N PHE A 296 -9.88 -2.89 -14.12
CA PHE A 296 -9.18 -2.26 -12.98
C PHE A 296 -8.44 -3.25 -12.07
N LYS A 297 -8.86 -4.52 -11.98
CA LYS A 297 -8.06 -5.56 -11.32
C LYS A 297 -6.84 -5.95 -12.15
N GLU A 298 -6.94 -5.89 -13.48
CA GLU A 298 -5.82 -6.21 -14.38
C GLU A 298 -4.73 -5.14 -14.35
N LEU A 299 -5.09 -3.87 -14.11
CA LEU A 299 -4.14 -2.74 -13.97
C LEU A 299 -3.01 -3.01 -12.96
N THR A 300 -3.28 -3.86 -11.97
CA THR A 300 -2.39 -4.12 -10.84
C THR A 300 -1.67 -5.46 -10.98
N ARG A 301 -1.67 -6.04 -12.19
CA ARG A 301 -0.99 -7.30 -12.54
C ARG A 301 0.02 -7.10 -13.68
N GLY A 302 0.82 -8.14 -13.92
CA GLY A 302 1.75 -8.19 -15.05
C GLY A 302 3.09 -7.48 -14.82
N ARG A 303 3.92 -7.45 -15.87
CA ARG A 303 5.33 -7.01 -15.79
C ARG A 303 5.48 -5.56 -15.34
N PHE A 304 4.59 -4.66 -15.76
CA PHE A 304 4.70 -3.23 -15.47
C PHE A 304 4.75 -2.92 -13.97
N VAL A 305 3.90 -3.57 -13.18
CA VAL A 305 3.86 -3.37 -11.72
C VAL A 305 4.87 -4.22 -10.97
N THR A 306 5.36 -5.32 -11.57
CA THR A 306 6.45 -6.14 -11.02
C THR A 306 7.80 -5.43 -11.15
N GLU A 307 8.01 -4.70 -12.25
CA GLU A 307 9.21 -3.88 -12.48
C GLU A 307 9.19 -2.57 -11.68
N CYS A 308 9.22 -2.70 -10.35
CA CYS A 308 9.07 -1.60 -9.40
C CYS A 308 9.98 -0.39 -9.66
N HIS A 309 11.19 -0.60 -10.21
CA HIS A 309 12.11 0.48 -10.53
C HIS A 309 11.58 1.36 -11.66
N THR A 310 11.24 0.76 -12.79
CA THR A 310 10.68 1.42 -13.98
C THR A 310 9.35 2.06 -13.62
N PHE A 311 8.46 1.29 -12.96
CA PHE A 311 7.18 1.76 -12.46
C PHE A 311 7.28 3.05 -11.65
N MET A 312 8.19 3.07 -10.66
CA MET A 312 8.37 4.23 -9.81
C MET A 312 9.05 5.38 -10.53
N GLN A 313 9.97 5.14 -11.47
CA GLN A 313 10.55 6.21 -12.30
C GLN A 313 9.47 6.95 -13.09
N VAL A 314 8.52 6.22 -13.70
CA VAL A 314 7.39 6.82 -14.40
C VAL A 314 6.51 7.60 -13.41
N SER A 315 6.13 6.96 -12.30
CA SER A 315 5.22 7.55 -11.30
C SER A 315 5.75 8.83 -10.65
N VAL A 316 7.04 8.86 -10.27
CA VAL A 316 7.63 10.03 -9.59
C VAL A 316 8.27 11.03 -10.54
N GLY A 317 8.67 10.57 -11.75
CA GLY A 317 9.35 11.33 -12.80
C GLY A 317 8.43 12.16 -13.68
N ALA A 318 7.12 11.88 -13.70
CA ALA A 318 6.09 12.69 -14.40
C ALA A 318 5.87 14.10 -13.79
N GLN A 319 6.92 14.72 -13.23
CA GLN A 319 6.90 16.04 -12.57
C GLN A 319 6.40 17.19 -13.45
N ARG A 320 6.30 16.99 -14.77
CA ARG A 320 5.83 18.01 -15.71
C ARG A 320 4.29 18.08 -15.81
N ALA A 321 3.56 17.01 -15.47
CA ALA A 321 2.10 16.95 -15.64
C ALA A 321 1.28 17.45 -14.42
N LEU A 322 1.84 17.40 -13.20
CA LEU A 322 1.14 17.72 -11.94
C LEU A 322 1.31 19.18 -11.46
N ARG A 323 2.02 20.03 -12.21
CA ARG A 323 2.18 21.45 -11.83
C ARG A 323 0.85 22.23 -11.85
N SER A 324 -0.18 21.74 -12.54
CA SER A 324 -1.53 22.34 -12.49
C SER A 324 -2.33 21.95 -11.24
N ALA A 325 -2.01 20.83 -10.57
CA ALA A 325 -2.71 20.41 -9.36
C ALA A 325 -2.24 21.18 -8.12
N ALA A 326 -1.04 21.80 -8.16
CA ALA A 326 -0.58 22.66 -7.08
C ALA A 326 -1.37 23.99 -6.96
N ALA A 327 -2.20 24.33 -7.96
CA ALA A 327 -3.16 25.43 -7.86
C ALA A 327 -4.36 25.09 -6.94
N PHE A 328 -4.60 23.80 -6.72
CA PHE A 328 -5.49 23.30 -5.67
C PHE A 328 -4.61 22.74 -4.56
N GLY A 329 -4.37 23.52 -3.51
CA GLY A 329 -3.80 22.95 -2.29
C GLY A 329 -4.59 21.69 -1.88
N PRO A 330 -3.98 20.71 -1.19
CA PRO A 330 -4.66 19.44 -0.87
C PRO A 330 -5.96 19.60 -0.05
N ARG A 331 -6.31 20.82 0.38
CA ARG A 331 -7.60 21.20 0.99
C ARG A 331 -8.04 22.63 0.59
N GLY A 332 -7.61 23.13 -0.57
CA GLY A 332 -7.85 24.50 -1.01
C GLY A 332 -9.15 24.66 -1.79
N ARG A 333 -10.26 24.92 -1.07
CA ARG A 333 -11.58 25.39 -1.56
C ARG A 333 -12.12 24.68 -2.80
N CYS A 334 -13.00 23.70 -2.60
CA CYS A 334 -14.11 23.50 -3.54
C CYS A 334 -14.99 24.76 -3.51
N PRO A 335 -15.21 25.47 -4.63
CA PRO A 335 -16.25 26.49 -4.70
C PRO A 335 -17.57 25.78 -5.01
N GLY A 336 -18.45 25.67 -4.02
CA GLY A 336 -19.78 25.08 -4.24
C GLY A 336 -20.40 24.49 -2.99
N SER A 337 -20.84 25.37 -2.09
CA SER A 337 -21.93 25.05 -1.18
C SER A 337 -23.22 24.92 -2.00
N ALA A 338 -23.44 23.76 -2.61
CA ALA A 338 -24.74 23.37 -3.15
C ALA A 338 -24.75 21.84 -3.34
N CYS A 339 -25.81 21.21 -2.83
CA CYS A 339 -26.17 19.80 -3.01
C CYS A 339 -25.50 18.77 -2.08
N LEU A 340 -25.72 18.89 -0.78
CA LEU A 340 -25.93 17.73 0.09
C LEU A 340 -27.17 17.98 0.97
N SER A 341 -28.32 18.18 0.34
CA SER A 341 -29.64 18.02 0.96
C SER A 341 -30.31 16.83 0.29
N GLY A 342 -29.89 15.64 0.70
CA GLY A 342 -30.44 14.37 0.25
C GLY A 342 -30.04 13.33 1.27
N THR A 343 -30.95 13.01 2.18
CA THR A 343 -30.84 11.86 3.09
C THR A 343 -30.82 10.59 2.26
N ALA A 344 -29.64 10.22 1.75
CA ALA A 344 -29.35 8.90 1.23
C ALA A 344 -28.56 8.19 2.32
N THR A 345 -29.23 7.29 3.03
CA THR A 345 -28.60 6.25 3.83
C THR A 345 -27.67 5.45 2.92
N VAL A 346 -26.37 5.72 3.01
CA VAL A 346 -25.33 4.93 2.34
C VAL A 346 -25.27 3.56 3.04
N PRO A 347 -25.32 2.44 2.30
CA PRO A 347 -25.34 1.13 2.91
C PRO A 347 -24.05 0.86 3.68
N VAL A 348 -24.19 0.27 4.86
CA VAL A 348 -23.11 -0.38 5.60
C VAL A 348 -22.46 -1.38 4.66
N PHE A 349 -21.16 -1.21 4.40
CA PHE A 349 -20.39 -2.09 3.54
C PHE A 349 -20.43 -3.54 4.06
N PRO A 350 -21.00 -4.51 3.32
CA PRO A 350 -20.75 -5.91 3.62
C PRO A 350 -19.28 -6.22 3.26
N PRO A 351 -18.55 -6.97 4.09
CA PRO A 351 -17.14 -7.31 3.85
C PRO A 351 -16.91 -8.16 2.57
N ASP A 352 -17.98 -8.68 1.95
CA ASP A 352 -17.89 -9.70 0.90
C ASP A 352 -18.11 -9.18 -0.54
N LEU A 353 -18.35 -7.89 -0.74
CA LEU A 353 -18.32 -7.27 -2.09
C LEU A 353 -16.92 -6.77 -2.48
N CYS A 354 -15.92 -7.03 -1.64
CA CYS A 354 -14.52 -6.88 -2.00
C CYS A 354 -14.15 -7.90 -3.06
N LEU A 355 -13.90 -7.44 -4.28
CA LEU A 355 -13.19 -8.09 -5.39
C LEU A 355 -12.21 -9.19 -4.92
N ARG A 356 -12.72 -10.38 -4.63
CA ARG A 356 -11.99 -11.63 -4.62
C ARG A 356 -12.22 -12.24 -6.00
N GLY A 357 -11.14 -12.48 -6.74
CA GLY A 357 -11.19 -13.45 -7.83
C GLY A 357 -11.59 -14.82 -7.28
N PRO A 358 -12.10 -15.73 -8.13
CA PRO A 358 -12.65 -17.00 -7.67
C PRO A 358 -11.57 -17.80 -6.94
N LEU A 359 -11.89 -18.20 -5.71
CA LEU A 359 -11.20 -19.32 -5.06
C LEU A 359 -11.45 -20.54 -5.93
N HIS A 360 -10.37 -21.24 -6.31
CA HIS A 360 -10.44 -22.50 -7.02
C HIS A 360 -11.47 -23.46 -6.39
N PRO A 361 -12.25 -24.20 -7.20
CA PRO A 361 -13.07 -25.28 -6.68
C PRO A 361 -12.12 -26.40 -6.20
N THR A 362 -12.16 -26.71 -4.90
CA THR A 362 -11.66 -27.99 -4.41
C THR A 362 -12.47 -29.10 -5.08
N LEU A 363 -11.90 -29.70 -6.11
CA LEU A 363 -12.31 -30.98 -6.66
C LEU A 363 -12.05 -32.04 -5.57
N ALA A 364 -13.10 -32.37 -4.82
CA ALA A 364 -13.17 -33.65 -4.13
C ALA A 364 -13.65 -34.69 -5.15
N SER A 365 -12.71 -35.45 -5.70
CA SER A 365 -13.00 -36.68 -6.42
C SER A 365 -12.03 -37.76 -5.94
N SER A 366 -12.46 -38.54 -4.94
CA SER A 366 -12.06 -39.95 -4.86
C SER A 366 -12.81 -40.71 -5.96
N PRO A 367 -12.16 -41.69 -6.58
CA PRO A 367 -12.35 -43.06 -6.11
C PRO A 367 -11.01 -43.82 -6.07
N PHE A 368 -11.06 -45.06 -5.56
CA PHE A 368 -10.01 -46.09 -5.54
C PHE A 368 -8.73 -45.86 -6.37
#